data_AF-A0A556MT98-F1
#
_entry.id   AF-A0A556MT98-F1
#
_cell.length_a   1.000
_cell.length_b   1.000
_cell.length_c   1.000
_cell.angle_alpha   90.00
_cell.angle_beta   90.00
_cell.angle_gamma   90.00
#
_symmetry.space_group_name_H-M   'P 1'
#
loop_
_entity.id
_entity.type
_entity.pdbx_description
1 polymer ?
#
loop_
_entity_poly.entity_id
_entity_poly.type
_entity_poly.pdbx_seq_one_letter_code
_entity_poly.pdbx_strand_id
1 'polypeptide(L)'
;MILEDLIKVIDDVDDKFVIFQKSELSINSEIALFEGEDSANVSIQKNNINYLYLLEVDIVKEFLDGWLKRIDIKPSAQEIALRVFQYAINDA
;
A
#
# COMPACT_ATOMS: atom_id res chain seq x y z
N MET A 1 -2.34 1.71 11.29
CA MET A 1 -3.55 1.51 10.47
C MET A 1 -3.35 0.25 9.63
N ILE A 2 -4.39 -0.32 9.04
CA ILE A 2 -4.23 -1.41 8.05
C ILE A 2 -4.42 -0.88 6.62
N LEU A 3 -4.14 -1.71 5.62
CA LEU A 3 -4.24 -1.29 4.21
C LEU A 3 -5.66 -0.84 3.84
N GLU A 4 -6.70 -1.50 4.34
CA GLU A 4 -8.09 -1.08 4.11
C GLU A 4 -8.37 0.36 4.59
N ASP A 5 -7.79 0.76 5.72
CA ASP A 5 -7.96 2.12 6.25
C ASP A 5 -7.33 3.14 5.31
N LEU A 6 -6.13 2.84 4.80
CA LEU A 6 -5.42 3.70 3.86
C LEU A 6 -6.20 3.84 2.54
N ILE A 7 -6.74 2.74 2.01
CA ILE A 7 -7.50 2.76 0.75
C ILE A 7 -8.70 3.71 0.80
N LYS A 8 -9.34 3.88 1.97
CA LYS A 8 -10.48 4.79 2.12
C LYS A 8 -10.11 6.26 1.93
N VAL A 9 -8.83 6.60 2.03
CA VAL A 9 -8.32 7.98 1.96
C VAL A 9 -7.15 8.12 0.98
N ILE A 10 -6.88 7.11 0.15
CA ILE A 10 -5.66 7.03 -0.68
C ILE A 10 -5.51 8.21 -1.63
N ASP A 11 -6.64 8.73 -2.15
CA ASP A 11 -6.65 9.89 -3.07
C ASP A 11 -6.12 11.18 -2.40
N ASP A 12 -6.25 11.29 -1.07
CA ASP A 12 -5.80 12.44 -0.28
C ASP A 12 -4.34 12.29 0.21
N VAL A 13 -3.73 11.11 0.05
CA VAL A 13 -2.35 10.84 0.49
C VAL A 13 -1.38 11.30 -0.58
N ASP A 14 -0.30 11.99 -0.18
CA ASP A 14 0.73 12.48 -1.10
C ASP A 14 1.48 11.31 -1.77
N ASP A 15 1.75 11.45 -3.06
CA ASP A 15 2.41 10.46 -3.91
C ASP A 15 3.84 10.15 -3.45
N LYS A 16 4.49 11.08 -2.73
CA LYS A 16 5.85 10.91 -2.19
C LYS A 16 5.97 9.86 -1.09
N PHE A 17 4.85 9.36 -0.57
CA PHE A 17 4.85 8.38 0.52
C PHE A 17 5.02 6.96 0.00
N VAL A 18 5.72 6.17 0.80
CA VAL A 18 5.88 4.73 0.60
C VAL A 18 5.14 3.99 1.71
N ILE A 19 4.39 2.96 1.33
CA ILE A 19 3.67 2.09 2.25
C ILE A 19 4.63 1.02 2.73
N PHE A 20 4.83 0.98 4.04
CA PHE A 20 5.56 -0.07 4.70
C PHE A 20 4.62 -0.87 5.59
N GLN A 21 4.88 -2.18 5.69
CA GLN A 21 4.09 -3.12 6.46
C GLN A 21 4.94 -3.74 7.57
N LYS A 22 4.38 -3.87 8.77
CA LYS A 22 5.04 -4.60 9.86
C LYS A 22 5.42 -6.01 9.38
N SER A 23 6.57 -6.54 9.78
CA SER A 23 7.26 -7.72 9.18
C SER A 23 6.46 -9.03 8.98
N GLU A 24 5.19 -9.10 9.34
CA GLU A 24 4.26 -10.17 8.99
C GLU A 24 3.54 -9.82 7.68
N LEU A 25 3.79 -10.57 6.61
CA LEU A 25 3.10 -10.43 5.32
C LEU A 25 1.64 -10.91 5.42
N SER A 26 0.75 -9.99 5.73
CA SER A 26 -0.70 -10.19 5.85
C SER A 26 -1.44 -8.89 5.54
N ILE A 27 -2.60 -8.96 4.88
CA ILE A 27 -3.42 -7.77 4.61
C ILE A 27 -3.91 -7.04 5.87
N ASN A 28 -3.98 -7.77 6.99
CA ASN A 28 -4.41 -7.21 8.26
C ASN A 28 -3.24 -6.70 9.11
N SER A 29 -2.01 -6.78 8.61
CA SER A 29 -0.86 -6.24 9.32
C SER A 29 -0.92 -4.72 9.35
N GLU A 30 -0.36 -4.18 10.43
CA GLU A 30 -0.19 -2.74 10.54
C GLU A 30 0.72 -2.24 9.42
N ILE A 31 0.29 -1.16 8.78
CA ILE A 31 1.06 -0.38 7.84
C ILE A 31 1.39 1.01 8.41
N ALA A 32 2.44 1.59 7.86
CA ALA A 32 2.88 2.96 8.12
C ALA A 32 3.38 3.61 6.82
N LEU A 33 3.17 4.92 6.72
CA LEU A 33 3.64 5.73 5.60
C LEU A 33 4.93 6.44 5.98
N PHE A 34 5.91 6.40 5.10
CA PHE A 34 7.18 7.11 5.25
C PHE A 34 7.52 7.84 3.96
N GLU A 35 8.08 9.04 4.08
CA GLU A 35 8.64 9.72 2.90
C GLU A 35 9.85 8.91 2.42
N GLY A 36 9.80 8.45 1.18
CA GLY A 36 10.92 7.75 0.57
C GLY A 36 11.78 8.74 -0.21
N GLU A 37 13.02 8.98 0.23
CA GLU A 37 14.01 9.69 -0.61
C GLU A 37 14.63 8.75 -1.65
N ASP A 38 14.56 7.44 -1.45
CA ASP A 38 14.98 6.40 -2.40
C ASP A 38 14.25 5.09 -2.05
N SER A 39 13.62 4.46 -3.03
CA SER A 39 12.98 3.13 -2.93
C SER A 39 13.97 1.98 -2.63
N ALA A 40 15.24 2.30 -2.38
CA ALA A 40 16.30 1.33 -2.07
C ALA A 40 16.15 0.66 -0.69
N ASN A 41 15.39 1.24 0.23
CA ASN A 41 15.24 0.71 1.59
C ASN A 41 14.11 -0.31 1.68
N VAL A 42 14.45 -1.59 1.51
CA VAL A 42 13.53 -2.75 1.64
C VAL A 42 12.96 -2.90 3.05
N SER A 43 13.60 -2.30 4.07
CA SER A 43 13.10 -2.32 5.44
C SER A 43 13.53 -1.07 6.21
N ILE A 44 12.72 -0.71 7.20
CA ILE A 44 12.97 0.40 8.12
C ILE A 44 12.67 -0.03 9.54
N GLN A 45 13.42 0.50 10.49
CA GLN A 45 13.17 0.29 11.92
C GLN A 45 12.75 1.60 12.57
N LYS A 46 11.58 1.62 13.19
CA LYS A 46 11.09 2.77 13.96
C LYS A 46 10.50 2.30 15.27
N ASN A 47 10.96 2.89 16.38
CA ASN A 47 10.50 2.53 17.73
C ASN A 47 10.60 1.02 18.04
N ASN A 48 11.70 0.38 17.65
CA ASN A 48 11.92 -1.07 17.75
C ASN A 48 10.92 -1.95 16.97
N ILE A 49 10.14 -1.37 16.06
CA ILE A 49 9.28 -2.10 15.13
C ILE A 49 9.96 -2.08 13.76
N ASN A 50 10.11 -3.26 13.17
CA ASN A 50 10.59 -3.41 11.82
C ASN A 50 9.39 -3.37 10.87
N TYR A 51 9.51 -2.54 9.84
CA TYR A 51 8.59 -2.52 8.72
C TYR A 51 9.34 -2.89 7.45
N LEU A 52 8.67 -3.64 6.59
CA LEU A 52 9.12 -4.05 5.27
C LEU A 52 8.43 -3.17 4.24
N TYR A 53 9.15 -2.86 3.19
CA TYR A 53 8.57 -2.21 2.02
C TYR A 53 7.38 -3.03 1.51
N LEU A 54 6.28 -2.35 1.16
CA LEU A 54 5.14 -2.96 0.49
C LEU A 54 4.97 -2.38 -0.91
N LEU A 55 4.75 -1.07 -1.03
CA LEU A 55 4.50 -0.40 -2.31
C LEU A 55 4.51 1.13 -2.15
N GLU A 56 4.90 1.87 -3.18
CA GLU A 56 4.74 3.33 -3.22
C GLU A 56 3.28 3.76 -3.46
N VAL A 57 2.89 4.93 -2.92
CA VAL A 57 1.52 5.47 -3.04
C VAL A 57 1.17 5.82 -4.49
N ASP A 58 2.11 6.38 -5.24
CA ASP A 58 1.94 6.69 -6.67
C ASP A 58 1.65 5.43 -7.50
N ILE A 59 2.38 4.35 -7.27
CA ILE A 59 2.15 3.06 -7.93
C ILE A 59 0.78 2.50 -7.56
N VAL A 60 0.36 2.58 -6.28
CA VAL A 60 -0.99 2.17 -5.88
C VAL A 60 -2.04 2.93 -6.67
N LYS A 61 -1.92 4.26 -6.77
CA LYS A 61 -2.89 5.09 -7.49
C LYS A 61 -2.92 4.77 -8.98
N GLU A 62 -1.76 4.63 -9.62
CA GLU A 62 -1.66 4.24 -11.03
C GLU A 62 -2.33 2.88 -11.28
N PHE A 63 -2.01 1.90 -10.44
CA PHE A 63 -2.60 0.56 -10.50
C PHE A 63 -4.13 0.62 -10.37
N LEU A 64 -4.64 1.36 -9.38
CA LEU A 64 -6.06 1.50 -9.14
C LEU A 64 -6.77 2.22 -10.28
N ASP A 65 -6.22 3.31 -10.82
CA ASP A 65 -6.79 4.01 -11.97
C ASP A 65 -6.91 3.06 -13.19
N GLY A 66 -5.86 2.30 -13.47
CA GLY A 66 -5.87 1.32 -14.55
C GLY A 66 -6.85 0.16 -14.32
N TRP A 67 -6.93 -0.36 -13.10
CA TRP A 67 -7.78 -1.50 -12.77
C TRP A 67 -9.26 -1.12 -12.69
N LEU A 68 -9.60 -0.03 -11.99
CA LEU A 68 -10.97 0.42 -11.79
C LEU A 68 -11.65 0.80 -13.11
N LYS A 69 -10.90 1.29 -14.11
CA LYS A 69 -11.41 1.55 -15.48
C LYS A 69 -11.82 0.28 -16.25
N ARG A 70 -11.39 -0.90 -15.80
CA ARG A 70 -11.63 -2.19 -16.49
C ARG A 70 -12.69 -3.06 -15.83
N ILE A 71 -13.32 -2.59 -14.75
CA ILE A 71 -14.34 -3.36 -14.01
C ILE A 71 -15.66 -2.60 -14.00
N ASP A 72 -16.76 -3.34 -14.18
CA ASP A 72 -18.11 -2.75 -14.26
C ASP A 72 -18.74 -2.54 -12.87
N ILE A 73 -18.19 -3.18 -11.83
CA ILE A 73 -18.70 -3.15 -10.47
C ILE A 73 -17.72 -2.36 -9.61
N LYS A 74 -18.25 -1.39 -8.85
CA LYS A 74 -17.46 -0.64 -7.87
C LYS A 74 -17.11 -1.57 -6.69
N PRO A 75 -15.82 -1.92 -6.49
CA PRO A 75 -15.40 -2.77 -5.39
C PRO A 75 -15.50 -2.02 -4.05
N SER A 76 -15.64 -2.78 -2.97
CA SER A 76 -15.52 -2.26 -1.61
C SER A 76 -14.06 -1.92 -1.27
N ALA A 77 -13.85 -1.10 -0.24
CA ALA A 77 -12.49 -0.78 0.23
C ALA A 77 -11.69 -2.03 0.62
N GLN A 78 -12.35 -3.04 1.18
CA GLN A 78 -11.73 -4.31 1.55
C GLN A 78 -11.25 -5.08 0.30
N GLU A 79 -12.07 -5.15 -0.75
CA GLU A 79 -11.69 -5.80 -2.01
C GLU A 79 -10.57 -5.05 -2.73
N ILE A 80 -10.59 -3.71 -2.70
CA ILE A 80 -9.53 -2.87 -3.24
C ILE A 80 -8.22 -3.12 -2.48
N ALA A 81 -8.26 -3.11 -1.14
CA ALA A 81 -7.08 -3.40 -0.32
C ALA A 81 -6.52 -4.79 -0.60
N LEU A 82 -7.38 -5.80 -0.74
CA LEU A 82 -6.98 -7.16 -1.11
C LEU A 82 -6.28 -7.19 -2.46
N ARG A 83 -6.83 -6.47 -3.44
CA ARG A 83 -6.25 -6.42 -4.78
C ARG A 83 -4.89 -5.70 -4.79
N VAL A 84 -4.75 -4.60 -4.06
CA VAL A 84 -3.47 -3.88 -3.90
C VAL A 84 -2.43 -4.73 -3.18
N PHE A 85 -2.80 -5.40 -2.10
CA PHE A 85 -1.89 -6.31 -1.39
C PHE A 85 -1.39 -7.43 -2.31
N GLN A 86 -2.28 -8.04 -3.09
CA GLN A 86 -1.91 -9.07 -4.06
C GLN A 86 -0.98 -8.54 -5.16
N TYR A 87 -1.22 -7.33 -5.64
CA TYR A 87 -0.35 -6.70 -6.63
C TYR A 87 1.06 -6.46 -6.04
N ALA A 88 1.14 -5.87 -4.84
CA ALA A 88 2.39 -5.57 -4.16
C ALA A 88 3.28 -6.80 -3.91
N ILE A 89 2.69 -7.97 -3.59
CA ILE A 89 3.48 -9.18 -3.26
C ILE A 89 3.81 -10.07 -4.46
N ASN A 90 3.21 -9.83 -5.64
CA ASN A 90 3.37 -10.72 -6.81
C ASN A 90 3.93 -10.01 -8.05
N ASP A 91 3.56 -8.75 -8.28
CA ASP A 91 3.72 -8.08 -9.57
C ASP A 91 4.52 -6.76 -9.50
N ALA A 92 4.75 -6.23 -8.29
CA ALA A 92 5.45 -4.96 -8.05
C ALA A 92 6.97 -5.11 -7.96
#